data_AF-A0A970C794-F1
#
_entry.id   AF-A0A970C794-F1
#
_cell.length_a   1.000
_cell.length_b   1.000
_cell.length_c   1.000
_cell.angle_alpha   90.00
_cell.angle_beta   90.00
_cell.angle_gamma   90.00
#
_symmetry.space_group_name_H-M   'P 1'
#
loop_
_entity.id
_entity.type
_entity.pdbx_description
1 polymer ?
#
loop_
_entity_poly.entity_id
_entity_poly.type
_entity_poly.pdbx_seq_one_letter_code
_entity_poly.pdbx_strand_id
1 'polypeptide(L)'
;MDQRIYKSSPAPFQSRYPCGSLVFNGVWYYGTYCLGGGQITRHDGIDYNWPWLGAFVGFRTSTDFGKTWTQTPCTPARPLFGESGLHGEPVKIGAPHFVDFGKNMQHSPDGKAYLVAHGASDGRNRRFGYNSWITGDEIYLLRVTPAIANMNDSSKYEFWNGRRWTRRFEQIKPIAAWRDNMGCVTMTYNAPLKTHFMCVTDGGTTGGYFNSYLLESPSITGPFRLVHYLRHFGEQAYFLNIPSKFISDDGRTFWLCYSANFATDWNGLKIQSNPPGSRYAMCLQEVRLLGPEEAASR
;
A
#
# COMPACT_ATOMS: atom_id res chain seq x y z
N MET A 1 -14.67 22.10 17.34
CA MET A 1 -14.06 21.60 16.09
C MET A 1 -15.16 21.07 15.21
N ASP A 2 -15.50 21.77 14.12
CA ASP A 2 -16.37 21.21 13.07
C ASP A 2 -15.53 20.26 12.21
N GLN A 3 -15.30 19.04 12.70
CA GLN A 3 -14.75 17.98 11.86
C GLN A 3 -15.86 17.54 10.91
N ARG A 4 -15.96 18.19 9.77
CA ARG A 4 -16.96 17.86 8.74
C ARG A 4 -16.78 16.41 8.33
N ILE A 5 -17.77 15.57 8.63
CA ILE A 5 -17.80 14.17 8.22
C ILE A 5 -18.21 14.12 6.74
N TYR A 6 -17.29 13.69 5.87
CA TYR A 6 -17.56 13.49 4.45
C TYR A 6 -17.90 12.03 4.18
N LYS A 7 -19.19 11.73 4.04
CA LYS A 7 -19.67 10.38 3.69
C LYS A 7 -19.46 10.12 2.20
N SER A 8 -18.92 8.95 1.88
CA SER A 8 -18.79 8.46 0.50
C SER A 8 -19.32 7.04 0.42
N SER A 9 -20.14 6.74 -0.59
CA SER A 9 -20.70 5.40 -0.75
C SER A 9 -19.60 4.37 -1.05
N PRO A 10 -19.66 3.17 -0.45
CA PRO A 10 -18.86 2.02 -0.86
C PRO A 10 -19.52 1.23 -2.02
N ALA A 11 -20.81 1.44 -2.30
CA ALA A 11 -21.57 0.62 -3.24
C ALA A 11 -20.95 0.64 -4.66
N PRO A 12 -20.89 -0.52 -5.35
CA PRO A 12 -21.54 -1.80 -5.02
C PRO A 12 -20.78 -2.69 -4.01
N PHE A 13 -19.64 -2.24 -3.49
CA PHE A 13 -18.91 -2.93 -2.44
C PHE A 13 -19.52 -2.68 -1.06
N GLN A 14 -19.07 -3.47 -0.09
CA GLN A 14 -19.52 -3.39 1.30
C GLN A 14 -18.70 -2.40 2.12
N SER A 15 -17.47 -2.07 1.71
CA SER A 15 -16.64 -1.09 2.42
C SER A 15 -15.73 -0.27 1.52
N ARG A 16 -15.24 0.84 2.07
CA ARG A 16 -14.38 1.82 1.42
C ARG A 16 -13.39 2.38 2.45
N TYR A 17 -12.10 2.17 2.18
CA TYR A 17 -11.01 2.54 3.08
C TYR A 17 -10.07 3.57 2.42
N PRO A 18 -9.35 4.35 3.22
CA PRO A 18 -8.39 5.31 2.69
C PRO A 18 -7.13 4.61 2.17
N CYS A 19 -6.58 5.16 1.10
CA CYS A 19 -5.26 4.82 0.56
C CYS A 19 -4.68 6.09 -0.08
N GLY A 20 -3.40 6.11 -0.43
CA GLY A 20 -2.80 7.19 -1.20
C GLY A 20 -3.07 8.60 -0.68
N SER A 21 -2.21 9.11 0.20
CA SER A 21 -2.27 10.50 0.67
C SER A 21 -1.05 11.27 0.19
N LEU A 22 -1.25 12.40 -0.49
CA LEU A 22 -0.18 13.30 -0.94
C LEU A 22 -0.57 14.75 -0.69
N VAL A 23 0.34 15.51 -0.08
CA VAL A 23 0.27 16.97 -0.07
C VAL A 23 1.32 17.49 -1.03
N PHE A 24 0.88 18.15 -2.09
CA PHE A 24 1.75 18.73 -3.11
C PHE A 24 1.29 20.13 -3.50
N ASN A 25 2.20 21.11 -3.42
CA ASN A 25 1.94 22.52 -3.75
C ASN A 25 0.64 23.08 -3.11
N GLY A 26 0.43 22.79 -1.82
CA GLY A 26 -0.75 23.25 -1.06
C GLY A 26 -2.05 22.49 -1.34
N VAL A 27 -2.04 21.47 -2.19
CA VAL A 27 -3.19 20.60 -2.45
C VAL A 27 -2.99 19.25 -1.77
N TRP A 28 -3.96 18.85 -0.96
CA TRP A 28 -4.03 17.51 -0.38
C TRP A 28 -4.91 16.61 -1.25
N TYR A 29 -4.31 15.58 -1.83
CA TYR A 29 -4.96 14.48 -2.54
C TYR A 29 -5.14 13.30 -1.60
N TYR A 30 -6.35 12.78 -1.49
CA TYR A 30 -6.67 11.68 -0.58
C TYR A 30 -7.47 10.59 -1.31
N GLY A 31 -6.85 9.44 -1.50
CA GLY A 31 -7.40 8.31 -2.22
C GLY A 31 -8.28 7.40 -1.37
N THR A 32 -9.11 6.60 -2.03
CA THR A 32 -9.85 5.52 -1.36
C THR A 32 -9.98 4.31 -2.27
N TYR A 33 -9.96 3.12 -1.70
CA TYR A 33 -10.21 1.85 -2.36
C TYR A 33 -11.37 1.13 -1.68
N CYS A 34 -11.95 0.16 -2.38
CA CYS A 34 -13.08 -0.61 -1.89
C CYS A 34 -12.70 -2.02 -1.47
N LEU A 35 -13.55 -2.63 -0.64
CA LEU A 35 -13.41 -4.01 -0.19
C LEU A 35 -14.75 -4.73 -0.21
N GLY A 36 -14.71 -6.00 -0.60
CA GLY A 36 -15.87 -6.86 -0.68
C GLY A 36 -15.68 -8.23 -0.06
N GLY A 37 -16.69 -9.07 -0.24
CA GLY A 37 -16.73 -10.44 0.30
C GLY A 37 -17.24 -10.54 1.75
N GLY A 38 -17.43 -9.41 2.43
CA GLY A 38 -17.88 -9.32 3.83
C GLY A 38 -16.74 -8.96 4.79
N GLN A 39 -17.06 -8.25 5.89
CA GLN A 39 -16.05 -7.85 6.87
C GLN A 39 -15.41 -9.08 7.54
N ILE A 40 -16.22 -10.09 7.82
CA ILE A 40 -15.79 -11.39 8.32
C ILE A 40 -16.45 -12.44 7.44
N THR A 41 -15.65 -13.29 6.82
CA THR A 41 -16.14 -14.34 5.91
C THR A 41 -15.49 -15.65 6.28
N ARG A 42 -16.31 -16.62 6.68
CA ARG A 42 -15.84 -17.97 7.02
C ARG A 42 -15.74 -18.82 5.76
N HIS A 43 -14.56 -19.40 5.52
CA HIS A 43 -14.29 -20.30 4.40
C HIS A 43 -13.35 -21.41 4.87
N ASP A 44 -13.73 -22.67 4.63
CA ASP A 44 -12.97 -23.86 5.03
C ASP A 44 -12.50 -23.86 6.50
N GLY A 45 -13.38 -23.35 7.39
CA GLY A 45 -13.11 -23.29 8.83
C GLY A 45 -12.25 -22.11 9.29
N ILE A 46 -11.85 -21.22 8.37
CA ILE A 46 -11.03 -20.04 8.63
C ILE A 46 -11.87 -18.78 8.42
N ASP A 47 -11.77 -17.83 9.35
CA ASP A 47 -12.37 -16.51 9.26
C ASP A 47 -11.40 -15.53 8.58
N TYR A 48 -11.86 -14.92 7.47
CA TYR A 48 -11.14 -13.94 6.68
C TYR A 48 -11.70 -12.54 6.90
N ASN A 49 -10.83 -11.53 6.98
CA ASN A 49 -11.20 -10.12 6.98
C ASN A 49 -11.13 -9.54 5.57
N TRP A 50 -12.28 -9.10 5.03
CA TRP A 50 -12.38 -8.47 3.71
C TRP A 50 -11.64 -9.24 2.61
N PRO A 51 -12.08 -10.47 2.27
CA PRO A 51 -11.30 -11.37 1.43
C PRO A 51 -11.13 -10.89 -0.01
N TRP A 52 -11.95 -9.94 -0.49
CA TRP A 52 -11.89 -9.46 -1.87
C TRP A 52 -11.48 -7.99 -1.93
N LEU A 53 -10.36 -7.75 -2.60
CA LEU A 53 -9.90 -6.42 -2.97
C LEU A 53 -10.83 -5.82 -4.04
N GLY A 54 -11.29 -4.59 -3.80
CA GLY A 54 -12.11 -3.85 -4.74
C GLY A 54 -11.36 -2.71 -5.41
N ALA A 55 -12.13 -1.92 -6.16
CA ALA A 55 -11.60 -0.88 -7.01
C ALA A 55 -10.91 0.27 -6.25
N PHE A 56 -9.84 0.82 -6.83
CA PHE A 56 -9.35 2.14 -6.47
C PHE A 56 -10.24 3.22 -7.08
N VAL A 57 -10.95 3.97 -6.22
CA VAL A 57 -11.99 4.89 -6.68
C VAL A 57 -11.39 6.14 -7.32
N GLY A 58 -10.43 6.79 -6.67
CA GLY A 58 -9.89 8.08 -7.06
C GLY A 58 -9.62 8.98 -5.85
N PHE A 59 -9.28 10.24 -6.10
CA PHE A 59 -8.83 11.20 -5.09
C PHE A 59 -9.87 12.29 -4.83
N ARG A 60 -10.24 12.48 -3.57
CA ARG A 60 -10.79 13.76 -3.13
C ARG A 60 -9.64 14.76 -2.96
N THR A 61 -9.92 16.05 -3.11
CA THR A 61 -8.91 17.10 -3.01
C THR A 61 -9.29 18.16 -2.00
N SER A 62 -8.31 18.70 -1.30
CA SER A 62 -8.46 19.86 -0.43
C SER A 62 -7.36 20.88 -0.72
N THR A 63 -7.72 22.15 -0.83
CA THR A 63 -6.79 23.28 -1.01
C THR A 63 -6.58 24.08 0.28
N ASP A 64 -7.10 23.58 1.40
CA ASP A 64 -7.08 24.23 2.72
C ASP A 64 -6.72 23.25 3.84
N PHE A 65 -5.97 22.21 3.48
CA PHE A 65 -5.45 21.17 4.39
C PHE A 65 -6.54 20.42 5.18
N GLY A 66 -7.64 20.14 4.51
CA GLY A 66 -8.70 19.25 4.98
C GLY A 66 -9.87 19.95 5.67
N LYS A 67 -9.92 21.29 5.70
CA LYS A 67 -11.08 22.03 6.20
C LYS A 67 -12.27 21.86 5.25
N THR A 68 -12.03 21.92 3.95
CA THR A 68 -12.99 21.64 2.89
C THR A 68 -12.46 20.63 1.90
N TRP A 69 -13.37 19.88 1.28
CA TRP A 69 -13.04 18.81 0.34
C TRP A 69 -13.90 18.89 -0.93
N THR A 70 -13.25 18.72 -2.07
CA THR A 70 -13.88 18.43 -3.36
C THR A 70 -13.89 16.92 -3.57
N GLN A 71 -15.05 16.33 -3.86
CA GLN A 71 -15.17 14.89 -4.10
C GLN A 71 -14.52 14.50 -5.43
N THR A 72 -14.05 13.25 -5.51
CA THR A 72 -13.66 12.64 -6.80
C THR A 72 -14.89 12.52 -7.71
N PRO A 73 -14.76 12.73 -9.03
CA PRO A 73 -15.83 12.43 -9.99
C PRO A 73 -16.07 10.92 -10.17
N CYS A 74 -15.16 10.08 -9.70
CA CYS A 74 -15.24 8.63 -9.80
C CYS A 74 -16.13 8.02 -8.70
N THR A 75 -16.69 6.85 -8.97
CA THR A 75 -17.47 6.06 -8.01
C THR A 75 -16.92 4.64 -7.92
N PRO A 76 -17.26 3.84 -6.89
CA PRO A 76 -16.80 2.45 -6.88
C PRO A 76 -17.31 1.62 -8.08
N ALA A 77 -18.48 1.97 -8.65
CA ALA A 77 -18.99 1.37 -9.89
C ALA A 77 -18.28 1.88 -11.16
N ARG A 78 -17.68 3.07 -11.11
CA ARG A 78 -16.92 3.70 -12.21
C ARG A 78 -15.58 4.21 -11.67
N PRO A 79 -14.65 3.30 -11.34
CA PRO A 79 -13.41 3.62 -10.65
C PRO A 79 -12.38 4.18 -11.62
N LEU A 80 -11.33 4.82 -11.07
CA LEU A 80 -10.34 5.56 -11.85
C LEU A 80 -9.70 4.72 -12.97
N PHE A 81 -9.31 3.48 -12.68
CA PHE A 81 -8.61 2.61 -13.65
C PHE A 81 -9.52 1.55 -14.28
N GLY A 82 -10.83 1.59 -14.02
CA GLY A 82 -11.81 0.66 -14.60
C GLY A 82 -11.79 -0.76 -14.03
N GLU A 83 -10.86 -1.09 -13.13
CA GLU A 83 -10.87 -2.37 -12.42
C GLU A 83 -12.04 -2.44 -11.45
N SER A 84 -12.77 -3.56 -11.44
CA SER A 84 -13.88 -3.76 -10.49
C SER A 84 -13.40 -4.50 -9.23
N GLY A 85 -13.03 -5.77 -9.35
CA GLY A 85 -12.78 -6.65 -8.20
C GLY A 85 -14.05 -7.19 -7.53
N LEU A 86 -15.24 -6.88 -8.09
CA LEU A 86 -16.48 -7.53 -7.68
C LEU A 86 -16.38 -9.05 -7.84
N HIS A 87 -17.02 -9.79 -6.94
CA HIS A 87 -17.03 -11.25 -6.92
C HIS A 87 -15.65 -11.91 -6.73
N GLY A 88 -14.65 -11.15 -6.25
CA GLY A 88 -13.30 -11.69 -6.01
C GLY A 88 -12.44 -11.80 -7.28
N GLU A 89 -12.84 -11.12 -8.36
CA GLU A 89 -12.03 -10.96 -9.56
C GLU A 89 -10.70 -10.24 -9.24
N PRO A 90 -9.60 -10.57 -9.94
CA PRO A 90 -8.30 -9.99 -9.66
C PRO A 90 -8.26 -8.49 -9.95
N VAL A 91 -7.59 -7.75 -9.08
CA VAL A 91 -7.32 -6.31 -9.19
C VAL A 91 -5.82 -6.07 -9.13
N LYS A 92 -5.28 -5.29 -10.07
CA LYS A 92 -3.86 -4.92 -10.12
C LYS A 92 -3.55 -3.72 -9.23
N ILE A 93 -4.43 -2.71 -9.21
CA ILE A 93 -4.19 -1.48 -8.47
C ILE A 93 -4.95 -1.48 -7.13
N GLY A 94 -4.55 -2.38 -6.24
CA GLY A 94 -5.04 -2.47 -4.87
C GLY A 94 -4.38 -1.49 -3.93
N ALA A 95 -5.21 -0.80 -3.13
CA ALA A 95 -4.79 0.11 -2.06
C ALA A 95 -3.52 0.93 -2.41
N PRO A 96 -3.51 1.71 -3.51
CA PRO A 96 -2.31 2.39 -3.97
C PRO A 96 -1.80 3.41 -2.94
N HIS A 97 -0.49 3.44 -2.71
CA HIS A 97 0.20 4.44 -1.88
C HIS A 97 1.15 5.26 -2.73
N PHE A 98 1.27 6.55 -2.44
CA PHE A 98 2.31 7.36 -3.06
C PHE A 98 3.68 6.90 -2.59
N VAL A 99 4.65 6.91 -3.51
CA VAL A 99 6.05 6.77 -3.16
C VAL A 99 6.49 8.04 -2.43
N ASP A 100 7.03 7.89 -1.23
CA ASP A 100 7.51 9.01 -0.43
C ASP A 100 8.89 9.47 -0.95
N PHE A 101 8.89 10.55 -1.73
CA PHE A 101 10.08 11.24 -2.21
C PHE A 101 10.50 12.43 -1.31
N GLY A 102 10.01 12.44 -0.07
CA GLY A 102 10.22 13.52 0.87
C GLY A 102 9.36 14.75 0.60
N LYS A 103 9.72 15.84 1.30
CA LYS A 103 8.91 17.05 1.36
C LYS A 103 8.58 17.54 -0.05
N ASN A 104 7.29 17.66 -0.33
CA ASN A 104 6.77 18.14 -1.61
C ASN A 104 7.36 17.39 -2.84
N MET A 105 7.67 16.10 -2.68
CA MET A 105 8.30 15.22 -3.67
C MET A 105 9.64 15.75 -4.23
N GLN A 106 10.43 16.45 -3.42
CA GLN A 106 11.71 17.03 -3.84
C GLN A 106 12.70 16.03 -4.46
N HIS A 107 12.56 14.72 -4.20
CA HIS A 107 13.39 13.67 -4.78
C HIS A 107 12.70 12.85 -5.88
N SER A 108 11.52 13.27 -6.36
CA SER A 108 10.91 12.61 -7.51
C SER A 108 11.82 12.78 -8.74
N PRO A 109 12.11 11.70 -9.49
CA PRO A 109 13.12 11.72 -10.56
C PRO A 109 12.72 12.61 -11.75
N ASP A 110 11.43 12.84 -11.95
CA ASP A 110 10.90 13.63 -13.08
C ASP A 110 9.71 14.53 -12.69
N GLY A 111 9.56 14.80 -11.40
CA GLY A 111 8.50 15.66 -10.86
C GLY A 111 7.10 15.02 -10.88
N LYS A 112 6.96 13.73 -11.23
CA LYS A 112 5.69 13.02 -11.15
C LYS A 112 5.46 12.46 -9.76
N ALA A 113 4.19 12.33 -9.40
CA ALA A 113 3.76 11.53 -8.25
C ALA A 113 3.70 10.07 -8.68
N TYR A 114 4.50 9.23 -8.04
CA TYR A 114 4.49 7.78 -8.27
C TYR A 114 3.60 7.13 -7.22
N LEU A 115 2.93 6.05 -7.62
CA LEU A 115 2.19 5.18 -6.73
C LEU A 115 2.68 3.75 -6.88
N VAL A 116 2.72 3.04 -5.77
CA VAL A 116 2.87 1.59 -5.69
C VAL A 116 1.55 1.00 -5.23
N ALA A 117 1.15 -0.11 -5.84
CA ALA A 117 -0.09 -0.80 -5.51
C ALA A 117 0.17 -2.30 -5.51
N HIS A 118 -0.46 -3.03 -4.60
CA HIS A 118 -0.42 -4.48 -4.62
C HIS A 118 -1.63 -5.02 -5.36
N GLY A 119 -1.51 -6.22 -5.91
CA GLY A 119 -2.59 -6.81 -6.68
C GLY A 119 -2.29 -8.23 -7.14
N ALA A 120 -3.12 -8.70 -8.06
CA ALA A 120 -2.94 -9.94 -8.79
C ALA A 120 -3.42 -9.78 -10.24
N SER A 121 -2.85 -10.58 -11.15
CA SER A 121 -3.18 -10.59 -12.58
C SER A 121 -4.15 -11.71 -12.97
N ASP A 122 -4.31 -12.74 -12.12
CA ASP A 122 -5.23 -13.86 -12.31
C ASP A 122 -5.74 -14.44 -10.98
N GLY A 123 -6.89 -15.11 -11.03
CA GLY A 123 -7.48 -15.83 -9.89
C GLY A 123 -7.38 -17.37 -9.97
N ARG A 124 -6.50 -17.92 -10.81
CA ARG A 124 -6.47 -19.38 -11.10
C ARG A 124 -5.59 -20.14 -10.10
N ASN A 125 -6.12 -21.22 -9.53
CA ASN A 125 -5.43 -22.08 -8.57
C ASN A 125 -4.83 -21.26 -7.41
N ARG A 126 -5.68 -20.46 -6.76
CA ARG A 126 -5.30 -19.50 -5.73
C ARG A 126 -5.94 -19.87 -4.39
N ARG A 127 -5.30 -19.47 -3.29
CA ARG A 127 -5.92 -19.53 -1.95
C ARG A 127 -7.14 -18.62 -1.88
N PHE A 128 -8.12 -18.94 -1.04
CA PHE A 128 -9.19 -17.99 -0.75
C PHE A 128 -8.60 -16.71 -0.15
N GLY A 129 -9.09 -15.55 -0.62
CA GLY A 129 -8.52 -14.26 -0.24
C GLY A 129 -7.10 -14.02 -0.77
N TYR A 130 -6.70 -14.60 -1.92
CA TYR A 130 -5.40 -14.35 -2.54
C TYR A 130 -5.16 -12.86 -2.88
N ASN A 131 -6.22 -12.13 -3.20
CA ASN A 131 -6.17 -10.70 -3.50
C ASN A 131 -7.17 -9.94 -2.62
N SER A 132 -6.69 -9.53 -1.45
CA SER A 132 -7.44 -8.80 -0.41
C SER A 132 -6.78 -7.44 -0.12
N TRP A 133 -7.25 -6.73 0.92
CA TRP A 133 -6.61 -5.51 1.40
C TRP A 133 -5.15 -5.71 1.86
N ILE A 134 -4.77 -6.92 2.26
CA ILE A 134 -3.46 -7.24 2.84
C ILE A 134 -2.74 -8.41 2.15
N THR A 135 -3.33 -8.98 1.10
CA THR A 135 -2.75 -10.08 0.31
C THR A 135 -2.77 -9.74 -1.18
N GLY A 136 -1.76 -10.22 -1.88
CA GLY A 136 -1.64 -10.14 -3.33
C GLY A 136 -0.46 -10.99 -3.79
N ASP A 137 -0.11 -10.88 -5.07
CA ASP A 137 0.99 -11.62 -5.69
C ASP A 137 2.01 -10.71 -6.36
N GLU A 138 1.62 -9.46 -6.62
CA GLU A 138 2.28 -8.57 -7.56
C GLU A 138 2.25 -7.14 -7.04
N ILE A 139 3.35 -6.41 -7.26
CA ILE A 139 3.46 -4.98 -6.98
C ILE A 139 3.52 -4.23 -8.31
N TYR A 140 2.63 -3.27 -8.49
CA TYR A 140 2.48 -2.46 -9.68
C TYR A 140 2.96 -1.02 -9.44
N LEU A 141 3.50 -0.40 -10.49
CA LEU A 141 4.00 0.97 -10.46
C LEU A 141 3.29 1.82 -11.52
N LEU A 142 2.82 2.98 -11.09
CA LEU A 142 2.14 3.97 -11.92
C LEU A 142 2.55 5.38 -11.49
N ARG A 143 2.38 6.35 -12.38
CA ARG A 143 2.73 7.75 -12.10
C ARG A 143 1.85 8.73 -12.84
N VAL A 144 1.76 9.94 -12.30
CA VAL A 144 0.97 11.04 -12.85
C VAL A 144 1.64 12.37 -12.55
N THR A 145 1.50 13.35 -13.44
CA THR A 145 1.88 14.73 -13.11
C THR A 145 0.84 15.31 -12.16
N PRO A 146 1.19 15.61 -10.89
CA PRO A 146 0.21 15.92 -9.86
C PRO A 146 -0.42 17.29 -10.10
N ALA A 147 -1.72 17.27 -10.34
CA ALA A 147 -2.58 18.45 -10.45
C ALA A 147 -4.04 18.00 -10.24
N ILE A 148 -4.90 18.91 -9.76
CA ILE A 148 -6.34 18.64 -9.59
C ILE A 148 -6.94 18.10 -10.90
N ALA A 149 -6.57 18.67 -12.05
CA ALA A 149 -7.04 18.25 -13.37
C ALA A 149 -6.56 16.86 -13.83
N ASN A 150 -5.48 16.31 -13.23
CA ASN A 150 -4.86 15.07 -13.68
C ASN A 150 -5.16 13.87 -12.76
N MET A 151 -5.28 14.11 -11.44
CA MET A 151 -5.34 13.02 -10.45
C MET A 151 -6.56 12.10 -10.56
N ASN A 152 -7.66 12.56 -11.16
CA ASN A 152 -8.85 11.73 -11.42
C ASN A 152 -9.10 11.48 -12.91
N ASP A 153 -8.08 11.65 -13.76
CA ASP A 153 -8.16 11.36 -15.19
C ASP A 153 -7.15 10.26 -15.53
N SER A 154 -7.64 9.03 -15.76
CA SER A 154 -6.79 7.88 -16.07
C SER A 154 -5.98 8.03 -17.35
N SER A 155 -6.40 8.88 -18.30
CA SER A 155 -5.64 9.17 -19.52
C SER A 155 -4.34 9.94 -19.25
N LYS A 156 -4.20 10.55 -18.05
CA LYS A 156 -3.01 11.28 -17.61
C LYS A 156 -1.99 10.38 -16.90
N TYR A 157 -2.37 9.14 -16.60
CA TYR A 157 -1.49 8.20 -15.93
C TYR A 157 -0.57 7.48 -16.91
N GLU A 158 0.61 7.16 -16.41
CA GLU A 158 1.55 6.26 -17.05
C GLU A 158 1.76 5.04 -16.16
N PHE A 159 1.75 3.87 -16.78
CA PHE A 159 1.88 2.57 -16.15
C PHE A 159 3.20 1.93 -16.56
N TRP A 160 3.89 1.26 -15.63
CA TRP A 160 5.10 0.54 -15.98
C TRP A 160 4.76 -0.79 -16.66
N ASN A 161 5.29 -1.05 -17.85
CA ASN A 161 5.02 -2.29 -18.59
C ASN A 161 6.15 -3.33 -18.51
N GLY A 162 7.07 -3.16 -17.55
CA GLY A 162 8.28 -3.99 -17.41
C GLY A 162 9.49 -3.48 -18.18
N ARG A 163 9.33 -2.50 -19.08
CA ARG A 163 10.44 -1.93 -19.87
C ARG A 163 10.38 -0.41 -20.02
N ARG A 164 9.18 0.15 -20.15
CA ARG A 164 8.94 1.58 -20.35
C ARG A 164 7.59 1.99 -19.80
N TRP A 165 7.38 3.30 -19.71
CA TRP A 165 6.09 3.90 -19.41
C TRP A 165 5.13 3.76 -20.60
N THR A 166 3.90 3.34 -20.31
CA THR A 166 2.80 3.25 -21.29
C THR A 166 1.56 3.95 -20.75
N ARG A 167 0.70 4.45 -21.62
CA ARG A 167 -0.62 5.00 -21.25
C ARG A 167 -1.73 3.95 -21.29
N ARG A 168 -1.39 2.73 -21.69
CA ARG A 168 -2.31 1.60 -21.83
C ARG A 168 -2.29 0.76 -20.55
N PHE A 169 -3.35 0.85 -19.76
CA PHE A 169 -3.47 0.15 -18.48
C PHE A 169 -3.34 -1.36 -18.64
N GLU A 170 -3.90 -1.93 -19.70
CA GLU A 170 -3.86 -3.35 -20.03
C GLU A 170 -2.44 -3.90 -20.25
N GLN A 171 -1.45 -3.02 -20.45
CA GLN A 171 -0.05 -3.40 -20.64
C GLN A 171 0.78 -3.33 -19.35
N ILE A 172 0.19 -2.92 -18.22
CA ILE A 172 0.92 -2.82 -16.97
C ILE A 172 1.50 -4.19 -16.57
N LYS A 173 2.73 -4.18 -16.06
CA LYS A 173 3.39 -5.37 -15.51
C LYS A 173 3.93 -5.07 -14.12
N PRO A 174 4.01 -6.09 -13.25
CA PRO A 174 4.57 -5.89 -11.92
C PRO A 174 6.05 -5.52 -11.96
N ILE A 175 6.48 -4.72 -10.98
CA ILE A 175 7.90 -4.44 -10.69
C ILE A 175 8.51 -5.46 -9.72
N ALA A 176 7.67 -6.20 -9.00
CA ALA A 176 8.02 -7.32 -8.15
C ALA A 176 6.84 -8.30 -8.08
N ALA A 177 7.11 -9.59 -8.03
CA ALA A 177 6.08 -10.62 -7.89
C ALA A 177 6.60 -11.81 -7.08
N TRP A 178 5.77 -12.29 -6.16
CA TRP A 178 6.01 -13.50 -5.38
C TRP A 178 4.65 -14.08 -4.99
N ARG A 179 4.26 -15.12 -5.71
CA ARG A 179 2.97 -15.80 -5.56
C ARG A 179 2.72 -16.21 -4.12
N ASP A 180 1.55 -15.84 -3.59
CA ASP A 180 1.05 -16.07 -2.23
C ASP A 180 1.91 -15.49 -1.10
N ASN A 181 2.86 -14.60 -1.42
CA ASN A 181 3.81 -14.02 -0.49
C ASN A 181 3.93 -12.49 -0.63
N MET A 182 2.98 -11.84 -1.31
CA MET A 182 2.91 -10.38 -1.46
C MET A 182 1.61 -9.85 -0.83
N GLY A 183 1.47 -8.52 -0.79
CA GLY A 183 0.30 -7.85 -0.26
C GLY A 183 0.58 -6.37 -0.07
N CYS A 184 -0.05 -5.75 0.93
CA CYS A 184 0.00 -4.30 1.13
C CYS A 184 1.43 -3.77 1.03
N VAL A 185 1.58 -2.70 0.25
CA VAL A 185 2.89 -2.15 -0.11
C VAL A 185 2.98 -0.65 0.13
N THR A 186 4.13 -0.21 0.62
CA THR A 186 4.56 1.19 0.59
C THR A 186 5.98 1.29 0.04
N MET A 187 6.38 2.49 -0.38
CA MET A 187 7.73 2.73 -0.85
C MET A 187 8.20 4.14 -0.47
N THR A 188 9.45 4.24 -0.05
CA THR A 188 10.10 5.49 0.34
C THR A 188 11.46 5.60 -0.33
N TYR A 189 11.82 6.78 -0.83
CA TYR A 189 13.17 7.09 -1.25
C TYR A 189 14.03 7.56 -0.07
N ASN A 190 15.05 6.76 0.27
CA ASN A 190 16.07 7.12 1.24
C ASN A 190 17.14 7.98 0.54
N ALA A 191 17.05 9.30 0.70
CA ALA A 191 17.91 10.25 0.00
C ALA A 191 19.41 10.11 0.36
N PRO A 192 19.82 9.94 1.64
CA PRO A 192 21.22 9.70 1.98
C PRO A 192 21.83 8.47 1.29
N LEU A 193 21.11 7.34 1.28
CA LEU A 193 21.58 6.10 0.67
C LEU A 193 21.30 6.00 -0.84
N LYS A 194 20.55 6.96 -1.40
CA LYS A 194 20.10 6.99 -2.79
C LYS A 194 19.42 5.70 -3.24
N THR A 195 18.61 5.12 -2.36
CA THR A 195 17.93 3.83 -2.58
C THR A 195 16.44 3.95 -2.27
N HIS A 196 15.62 3.13 -2.92
CA HIS A 196 14.20 2.98 -2.62
C HIS A 196 14.05 1.82 -1.66
N PHE A 197 13.34 2.06 -0.56
CA PHE A 197 12.90 1.05 0.37
C PHE A 197 11.43 0.75 0.12
N MET A 198 11.12 -0.52 -0.13
CA MET A 198 9.75 -1.00 -0.31
C MET A 198 9.40 -1.94 0.85
N CYS A 199 8.39 -1.56 1.62
CA CYS A 199 7.84 -2.41 2.68
C CYS A 199 6.66 -3.18 2.11
N VAL A 200 6.67 -4.50 2.25
CA VAL A 200 5.58 -5.39 1.83
C VAL A 200 5.09 -6.20 3.03
N THR A 201 3.78 -6.36 3.15
CA THR A 201 3.15 -7.28 4.09
C THR A 201 2.35 -8.33 3.32
N ASP A 202 2.65 -9.61 3.55
CA ASP A 202 1.78 -10.75 3.21
C ASP A 202 0.88 -11.07 4.41
N GLY A 203 -0.42 -10.82 4.23
CA GLY A 203 -1.41 -11.06 5.25
C GLY A 203 -1.90 -12.51 5.38
N GLY A 204 -1.39 -13.46 4.58
CA GLY A 204 -1.76 -14.87 4.68
C GLY A 204 -3.27 -15.11 4.54
N THR A 205 -3.94 -15.41 5.67
CA THR A 205 -5.40 -15.62 5.75
C THR A 205 -6.18 -14.36 6.12
N THR A 206 -5.58 -13.17 6.04
CA THR A 206 -6.14 -11.84 6.39
C THR A 206 -6.51 -11.62 7.86
N GLY A 207 -6.63 -12.68 8.67
CA GLY A 207 -6.87 -12.61 10.11
C GLY A 207 -5.86 -13.43 10.94
N GLY A 208 -4.83 -13.98 10.29
CA GLY A 208 -3.79 -14.79 10.92
C GLY A 208 -2.52 -14.02 11.28
N TYR A 209 -1.42 -14.76 11.46
CA TYR A 209 -0.08 -14.17 11.51
C TYR A 209 0.32 -13.60 10.15
N PHE A 210 0.93 -12.42 10.14
CA PHE A 210 1.40 -11.78 8.91
C PHE A 210 2.91 -11.86 8.79
N ASN A 211 3.40 -11.95 7.55
CA ASN A 211 4.82 -11.77 7.28
C ASN A 211 5.02 -10.41 6.64
N SER A 212 6.08 -9.74 7.02
CA SER A 212 6.49 -8.51 6.33
C SER A 212 7.93 -8.64 5.87
N TYR A 213 8.34 -7.79 4.93
CA TYR A 213 9.72 -7.74 4.51
C TYR A 213 10.05 -6.39 3.89
N LEU A 214 11.33 -6.07 3.94
CA LEU A 214 11.90 -4.87 3.34
C LEU A 214 12.69 -5.26 2.10
N LEU A 215 12.36 -4.61 0.99
CA LEU A 215 13.12 -4.70 -0.25
C LEU A 215 13.83 -3.38 -0.54
N GLU A 216 14.95 -3.44 -1.24
CA GLU A 216 15.67 -2.24 -1.70
C GLU A 216 16.01 -2.26 -3.18
N SER A 217 16.11 -1.07 -3.78
CA SER A 217 16.69 -0.89 -5.12
C SER A 217 17.14 0.55 -5.36
N PRO A 218 18.29 0.78 -6.02
CA PRO A 218 18.66 2.13 -6.48
C PRO A 218 17.69 2.65 -7.57
N SER A 219 16.92 1.77 -8.21
CA SER A 219 15.93 2.12 -9.24
C SER A 219 14.51 1.88 -8.73
N ILE A 220 13.59 2.81 -8.95
CA ILE A 220 12.18 2.67 -8.59
C ILE A 220 11.48 1.50 -9.30
N THR A 221 12.01 1.05 -10.43
CA THR A 221 11.48 -0.07 -11.21
C THR A 221 12.16 -1.40 -10.88
N GLY A 222 13.05 -1.44 -9.90
CA GLY A 222 13.87 -2.61 -9.58
C GLY A 222 15.07 -2.80 -10.51
N PRO A 223 15.73 -3.99 -10.46
CA PRO A 223 15.36 -5.14 -9.64
C PRO A 223 15.51 -4.85 -8.14
N PHE A 224 14.67 -5.51 -7.34
CA PHE A 224 14.65 -5.36 -5.88
C PHE A 224 15.43 -6.49 -5.21
N ARG A 225 16.15 -6.17 -4.14
CA ARG A 225 16.84 -7.13 -3.26
C ARG A 225 16.17 -7.18 -1.90
N LEU A 226 16.12 -8.36 -1.29
CA LEU A 226 15.63 -8.51 0.08
C LEU A 226 16.66 -7.93 1.05
N VAL A 227 16.25 -6.95 1.85
CA VAL A 227 17.05 -6.42 2.97
C VAL A 227 16.83 -7.31 4.20
N HIS A 228 15.57 -7.57 4.54
CA HIS A 228 15.24 -8.42 5.67
C HIS A 228 13.84 -9.01 5.57
N TYR A 229 13.68 -10.26 6.01
CA TYR A 229 12.39 -10.94 6.13
C TYR A 229 11.95 -10.95 7.59
N LEU A 230 10.81 -10.31 7.86
CA LEU A 230 10.23 -10.09 9.18
C LEU A 230 9.07 -11.06 9.39
N ARG A 231 9.41 -12.31 9.75
CA ARG A 231 8.41 -13.35 10.03
C ARG A 231 7.61 -12.98 11.27
N HIS A 232 6.28 -12.94 11.14
CA HIS A 232 5.35 -12.65 12.25
C HIS A 232 5.69 -11.34 12.99
N PHE A 233 6.22 -10.34 12.29
CA PHE A 233 6.51 -9.04 12.89
C PHE A 233 5.23 -8.29 13.22
N GLY A 234 5.19 -7.70 14.41
CA GLY A 234 3.97 -7.25 15.07
C GLY A 234 2.98 -8.37 15.34
N GLU A 235 3.28 -9.62 15.00
CA GLU A 235 2.40 -10.78 14.79
C GLU A 235 1.26 -10.58 13.76
N GLN A 236 0.71 -9.38 13.66
CA GLN A 236 -0.22 -8.99 12.61
C GLN A 236 0.09 -7.57 12.12
N ALA A 237 1.36 -7.21 11.87
CA ALA A 237 1.70 -5.86 11.38
C ALA A 237 1.30 -5.67 9.91
N TYR A 238 0.73 -4.50 9.59
CA TYR A 238 0.31 -4.12 8.25
C TYR A 238 0.47 -2.60 8.04
N PHE A 239 0.39 -2.16 6.77
CA PHE A 239 0.73 -0.79 6.33
C PHE A 239 2.10 -0.32 6.84
N LEU A 240 3.11 -1.19 6.81
CA LEU A 240 4.48 -0.80 7.13
C LEU A 240 4.92 0.35 6.22
N ASN A 241 5.48 1.41 6.80
CA ASN A 241 5.89 2.61 6.11
C ASN A 241 7.12 3.19 6.81
N ILE A 242 8.07 3.72 6.03
CA ILE A 242 9.23 4.45 6.54
C ILE A 242 9.06 5.91 6.11
N PRO A 243 8.54 6.83 6.93
CA PRO A 243 8.36 8.21 6.51
C PRO A 243 9.72 8.88 6.32
N SER A 244 9.97 9.44 5.13
CA SER A 244 11.30 9.94 4.78
C SER A 244 11.79 11.07 5.71
N LYS A 245 10.86 11.79 6.34
CA LYS A 245 11.12 12.85 7.32
C LYS A 245 11.90 12.37 8.55
N PHE A 246 11.82 11.07 8.86
CA PHE A 246 12.41 10.47 10.05
C PHE A 246 13.53 9.48 9.71
N ILE A 247 14.18 9.67 8.56
CA ILE A 247 15.40 8.98 8.19
C ILE A 247 16.60 9.83 8.66
N SER A 248 17.57 9.21 9.32
CA SER A 248 18.81 9.85 9.78
C SER A 248 19.65 10.38 8.62
N ASP A 249 20.59 11.28 8.93
CA ASP A 249 21.47 11.90 7.93
C ASP A 249 22.35 10.90 7.17
N ASP A 250 22.70 9.76 7.80
CA ASP A 250 23.43 8.65 7.17
C ASP A 250 22.50 7.64 6.47
N GLY A 251 21.19 7.82 6.60
CA GLY A 251 20.14 6.98 6.05
C GLY A 251 19.99 5.60 6.69
N ARG A 252 20.73 5.28 7.76
CA ARG A 252 20.76 3.93 8.35
C ARG A 252 19.79 3.75 9.51
N THR A 253 19.40 4.83 10.18
CA THR A 253 18.45 4.80 11.28
C THR A 253 17.16 5.48 10.85
N PHE A 254 16.02 4.84 11.08
CA PHE A 254 14.73 5.39 10.70
C PHE A 254 13.60 4.87 11.57
N TRP A 255 12.46 5.56 11.53
CA TRP A 255 11.24 5.12 12.17
C TRP A 255 10.41 4.25 11.21
N LEU A 256 10.13 3.03 11.64
CA LEU A 256 9.15 2.14 11.00
C LEU A 256 7.76 2.38 11.62
N CYS A 257 6.85 2.87 10.80
CA CYS A 257 5.44 3.07 11.12
C CYS A 257 4.63 1.86 10.65
N TYR A 258 3.69 1.37 11.46
CA TYR A 258 2.73 0.33 11.07
C TYR A 258 1.52 0.34 12.00
N SER A 259 0.51 -0.47 11.70
CA SER A 259 -0.51 -0.87 12.67
C SER A 259 -0.50 -2.39 12.82
N ALA A 260 -1.01 -2.93 13.92
CA ALA A 260 -1.00 -4.37 14.17
C ALA A 260 -2.23 -4.85 14.96
N ASN A 261 -2.38 -6.16 15.10
CA ASN A 261 -3.16 -6.83 16.15
C ASN A 261 -4.63 -6.38 16.23
N PHE A 262 -5.32 -6.34 15.10
CA PHE A 262 -6.74 -6.01 15.04
C PHE A 262 -7.65 -7.23 15.27
N ALA A 263 -7.13 -8.44 15.07
CA ALA A 263 -7.84 -9.71 15.22
C ALA A 263 -7.07 -10.66 16.14
N THR A 264 -7.01 -10.32 17.43
CA THR A 264 -6.08 -10.93 18.39
C THR A 264 -6.38 -12.38 18.77
N ASP A 265 -7.63 -12.82 18.56
CA ASP A 265 -8.19 -14.10 19.00
C ASP A 265 -8.90 -14.86 17.86
N TRP A 266 -8.76 -14.39 16.62
CA TRP A 266 -9.37 -15.05 15.47
C TRP A 266 -8.67 -16.37 15.13
N ASN A 267 -9.42 -17.32 14.56
CA ASN A 267 -8.89 -18.59 14.08
C ASN A 267 -8.12 -19.40 15.15
N GLY A 268 -8.45 -19.21 16.43
CA GLY A 268 -7.78 -19.89 17.55
C GLY A 268 -6.36 -19.39 17.84
N LEU A 269 -5.94 -18.28 17.25
CA LEU A 269 -4.63 -17.69 17.49
C LEU A 269 -4.62 -16.84 18.76
N LYS A 270 -3.44 -16.66 19.34
CA LYS A 270 -3.20 -15.73 20.46
C LYS A 270 -2.11 -14.76 20.06
N ILE A 271 -2.52 -13.64 19.48
CA ILE A 271 -1.63 -12.60 19.01
C ILE A 271 -1.02 -11.83 20.19
N GLN A 272 0.28 -11.59 20.11
CA GLN A 272 1.10 -10.88 21.07
C GLN A 272 1.56 -9.53 20.51
N SER A 273 1.91 -8.63 21.42
CA SER A 273 2.57 -7.36 21.07
C SER A 273 4.07 -7.59 20.87
N ASN A 274 4.47 -8.07 19.69
CA ASN A 274 5.88 -8.36 19.37
C ASN A 274 6.33 -7.66 18.07
N PRO A 275 7.08 -6.55 18.12
CA PRO A 275 7.76 -6.00 19.30
C PRO A 275 6.79 -5.34 20.30
N PRO A 276 7.23 -5.13 21.56
CA PRO A 276 6.42 -4.46 22.58
C PRO A 276 5.80 -3.15 22.07
N GLY A 277 4.52 -2.94 22.42
CA GLY A 277 3.75 -1.79 21.97
C GLY A 277 3.01 -1.98 20.64
N SER A 278 3.24 -3.07 19.91
CA SER A 278 2.45 -3.43 18.72
C SER A 278 0.98 -3.65 19.09
N ARG A 279 0.07 -2.88 18.48
CA ARG A 279 -1.37 -2.93 18.75
C ARG A 279 -2.16 -2.27 17.62
N TYR A 280 -3.49 -2.30 17.71
CA TYR A 280 -4.37 -1.64 16.75
C TYR A 280 -4.36 -0.12 16.94
N ALA A 281 -3.25 0.49 16.56
CA ALA A 281 -2.94 1.92 16.59
C ALA A 281 -1.82 2.22 15.58
N MET A 282 -1.44 3.49 15.44
CA MET A 282 -0.17 3.83 14.79
C MET A 282 0.99 3.49 15.74
N CYS A 283 1.70 2.41 15.42
CA CYS A 283 2.91 1.97 16.11
C CYS A 283 4.15 2.58 15.43
N LEU A 284 5.16 2.88 16.24
CA LEU A 284 6.41 3.51 15.84
C LEU A 284 7.56 2.72 16.48
N GLN A 285 8.45 2.19 15.66
CA GLN A 285 9.66 1.50 16.12
C GLN A 285 10.87 2.12 15.44
N GLU A 286 11.89 2.49 16.21
CA GLU A 286 13.17 2.88 15.65
C GLU A 286 13.91 1.62 15.15
N VAL A 287 14.40 1.69 13.92
CA VAL A 287 15.09 0.59 13.25
C VAL A 287 16.43 1.11 12.73
N ARG A 288 17.46 0.27 12.80
CA ARG A 288 18.79 0.55 12.25
C ARG A 288 19.21 -0.55 11.28
N LEU A 289 19.67 -0.14 10.10
CA LEU A 289 20.35 -1.02 9.15
C LEU A 289 21.77 -1.29 9.65
N LEU A 290 22.14 -2.57 9.69
CA LEU A 290 23.48 -3.00 10.05
C LEU A 290 24.32 -3.11 8.78
N GLY A 291 25.54 -2.57 8.82
CA GLY A 291 26.56 -2.84 7.81
C GLY A 291 27.07 -4.28 7.90
N PRO A 292 27.83 -4.76 6.89
CA PRO A 292 28.34 -6.14 6.86
C PRO A 292 29.13 -6.55 8.11
N GLU A 293 29.99 -5.65 8.61
CA GLU A 293 30.80 -5.93 9.81
C GLU A 293 29.95 -5.98 11.09
N GLU A 294 28.95 -5.09 11.21
CA GLU A 294 28.03 -5.06 12.36
C GLU A 294 27.12 -6.29 12.37
N ALA A 295 26.65 -6.73 11.20
CA ALA A 295 25.80 -7.92 11.06
C ALA A 295 26.53 -9.21 11.41
N ALA A 296 27.84 -9.31 11.10
CA ALA A 296 28.66 -10.48 11.44
C ALA A 296 28.95 -10.65 12.94
N SER A 297 28.68 -9.60 13.74
CA SER A 297 28.94 -9.58 15.19
C SER A 297 27.73 -9.93 16.07
N ARG A 298 26.59 -10.28 15.47
CA ARG A 298 25.34 -10.70 16.13
C ARG A 298 25.05 -12.17 15.91
#